data_AF-A0A0D3K5F8-F1
#
_entry.id   AF-A0A0D3K5F8-F1
#
_cell.length_a   1.000
_cell.length_b   1.000
_cell.length_c   1.000
_cell.angle_alpha   90.00
_cell.angle_beta   90.00
_cell.angle_gamma   90.00
#
_symmetry.space_group_name_H-M   'P 1'
#
loop_
_entity.id
_entity.type
_entity.pdbx_description
1 polymer ?
#
loop_
_entity_poly.entity_id
_entity_poly.type
_entity_poly.pdbx_seq_one_letter_code
_entity_poly.pdbx_strand_id
1 'polypeptide(L)'
;MATLFHDVEAARLLLPGLTVGRLLDGALALFFVRLLLAMAAHPHMLLPRYGRTHRLTGSLLLLYLMLGLADVRLTPLLRLRGAYDVGLSLLGLATAFSAARDFGSARVHLRGSEASGILDEKATVSRSEMLEHCFYQLLNLCQVGFLYASAALPHSRAARTALAAALLLPWLARSRFPVNSFSANYKTPGVGGTTPLIRFLYRLKKWQYLLYKHFLLHGLNVSVAMGGGGGGGEGAALVGTAHFRLYWLCLNVAYVCEFFMQTLVKRGYMSQRWMLVLQQTLMLVSTAAALQVLQAVRPLPAVLSFALNFLRRGREVSNGCIVIGAAAALESLERSQGRGN
;
A
#
# COMPACT_ATOMS: atom_id res chain seq x y z
N MET A 1 -1.61 -19.16 -14.53
CA MET A 1 -2.39 -17.90 -14.59
C MET A 1 -3.65 -18.09 -15.44
N ALA A 2 -3.59 -18.69 -16.64
CA ALA A 2 -4.76 -18.98 -17.47
C ALA A 2 -5.84 -19.85 -16.81
N THR A 3 -5.46 -20.82 -15.97
CA THR A 3 -6.42 -21.70 -15.26
C THR A 3 -7.23 -20.98 -14.19
N LEU A 4 -6.66 -19.97 -13.51
CA LEU A 4 -7.38 -19.18 -12.50
C LEU A 4 -8.42 -18.23 -13.14
N PHE A 5 -8.26 -17.89 -14.41
CA PHE A 5 -9.23 -17.10 -15.18
C PHE A 5 -10.41 -17.94 -15.68
N HIS A 6 -10.19 -19.21 -16.01
CA HIS A 6 -11.27 -20.13 -16.44
C HIS A 6 -12.29 -20.39 -15.32
N ASP A 7 -11.85 -20.58 -14.08
CA ASP A 7 -12.77 -20.79 -12.95
C ASP A 7 -13.59 -19.53 -12.60
N VAL A 8 -13.04 -18.34 -12.89
CA VAL A 8 -13.76 -17.07 -12.70
C VAL A 8 -14.81 -16.85 -13.79
N GLU A 9 -14.57 -17.32 -15.02
CA GLU A 9 -15.60 -17.33 -16.07
C GLU A 9 -16.74 -18.30 -15.74
N ALA A 10 -16.44 -19.49 -15.22
CA ALA A 10 -17.46 -20.43 -14.76
C ALA A 10 -18.33 -19.85 -13.63
N ALA A 11 -17.73 -19.11 -12.69
CA ALA A 11 -18.47 -18.41 -11.64
C ALA A 11 -19.33 -17.25 -12.15
N ARG A 12 -18.94 -16.57 -13.24
CA ARG A 12 -19.74 -15.51 -13.89
C ARG A 12 -21.02 -16.04 -14.53
N LEU A 13 -21.02 -17.29 -14.99
CA LEU A 13 -22.19 -17.94 -15.57
C LEU A 13 -23.24 -18.33 -14.52
N LEU A 14 -22.82 -18.58 -13.27
CA LEU A 14 -23.70 -19.00 -12.17
C LEU A 14 -24.34 -17.83 -11.40
N LEU A 15 -23.73 -16.65 -11.43
CA LEU A 15 -24.22 -15.44 -10.74
C LEU A 15 -24.10 -14.21 -11.65
N PRO A 16 -25.04 -14.01 -12.58
CA PRO A 16 -25.02 -12.86 -13.48
C PRO A 16 -25.00 -11.55 -12.68
N GLY A 17 -23.89 -10.82 -12.77
CA GLY A 17 -23.66 -9.56 -12.03
C GLY A 17 -22.60 -9.63 -10.92
N LEU A 18 -22.05 -10.80 -10.61
CA LEU A 18 -20.94 -10.93 -9.66
C LEU A 18 -19.60 -10.69 -10.37
N THR A 19 -19.07 -9.47 -10.26
CA THR A 19 -17.73 -9.15 -10.79
C THR A 19 -16.67 -9.41 -9.72
N VAL A 20 -15.42 -9.65 -10.16
CA VAL A 20 -14.25 -9.75 -9.25
C VAL A 20 -14.17 -8.52 -8.35
N GLY A 21 -14.39 -7.31 -8.89
CA GLY A 21 -14.47 -6.09 -8.10
C GLY A 21 -15.48 -6.19 -6.95
N ARG A 22 -16.74 -6.55 -7.23
CA ARG A 22 -17.79 -6.67 -6.19
C ARG A 22 -17.44 -7.67 -5.10
N LEU A 23 -16.78 -8.78 -5.45
CA LEU A 23 -16.28 -9.76 -4.48
C LEU A 23 -15.20 -9.19 -3.58
N LEU A 24 -14.22 -8.49 -4.16
CA LEU A 24 -13.13 -7.87 -3.41
C LEU A 24 -13.62 -6.77 -2.48
N ASP A 25 -14.52 -5.92 -2.98
CA ASP A 25 -15.20 -4.94 -2.16
C ASP A 25 -15.91 -5.67 -1.01
N GLY A 26 -16.60 -6.78 -1.30
CA GLY A 26 -17.34 -7.62 -0.33
C GLY A 26 -16.49 -8.06 0.84
N ALA A 27 -15.36 -8.67 0.51
CA ALA A 27 -14.38 -9.09 1.48
C ALA A 27 -13.83 -7.91 2.30
N LEU A 28 -13.58 -6.75 1.67
CA LEU A 28 -13.12 -5.55 2.37
C LEU A 28 -14.18 -4.99 3.33
N ALA A 29 -15.47 -4.98 2.95
CA ALA A 29 -16.54 -4.60 3.86
C ALA A 29 -16.66 -5.56 5.05
N LEU A 30 -16.57 -6.86 4.80
CA LEU A 30 -16.60 -7.85 5.88
C LEU A 30 -15.43 -7.66 6.85
N PHE A 31 -14.24 -7.34 6.32
CA PHE A 31 -13.07 -6.97 7.12
C PHE A 31 -13.39 -5.79 8.05
N PHE A 32 -13.94 -4.69 7.52
CA PHE A 32 -14.29 -3.53 8.33
C PHE A 32 -15.40 -3.80 9.33
N VAL A 33 -16.46 -4.53 8.95
CA VAL A 33 -17.53 -4.93 9.87
C VAL A 33 -16.95 -5.68 11.05
N ARG A 34 -16.09 -6.67 10.80
CA ARG A 34 -15.44 -7.43 11.87
C ARG A 34 -14.55 -6.56 12.76
N LEU A 35 -13.81 -5.62 12.17
CA LEU A 35 -13.01 -4.67 12.91
C LEU A 35 -13.89 -3.80 13.82
N LEU A 36 -14.97 -3.23 13.29
CA LEU A 36 -15.90 -2.38 14.02
C LEU A 36 -16.61 -3.15 15.14
N LEU A 37 -16.99 -4.41 14.93
CA LEU A 37 -17.57 -5.24 15.99
C LEU A 37 -16.57 -5.44 17.15
N ALA A 38 -15.29 -5.68 16.87
CA ALA A 38 -14.27 -5.79 17.91
C ALA A 38 -14.10 -4.46 18.67
N MET A 39 -14.18 -3.32 17.97
CA MET A 39 -14.12 -2.00 18.60
C MET A 39 -15.35 -1.71 19.47
N ALA A 40 -16.55 -2.03 18.96
CA ALA A 40 -17.82 -1.80 19.63
C ALA A 40 -17.97 -2.68 20.88
N ALA A 41 -17.40 -3.87 20.89
CA ALA A 41 -17.33 -4.74 22.07
C ALA A 41 -16.44 -4.16 23.19
N HIS A 42 -15.54 -3.24 22.86
CA HIS A 42 -14.55 -2.69 23.79
C HIS A 42 -14.46 -1.16 23.71
N PRO A 43 -15.55 -0.40 23.94
CA PRO A 43 -15.58 1.06 23.72
C PRO A 43 -14.60 1.82 24.63
N HIS A 44 -14.28 1.25 25.79
CA HIS A 44 -13.28 1.77 26.71
C HIS A 44 -11.89 1.88 26.08
N MET A 45 -11.61 1.20 24.96
CA MET A 45 -10.36 1.36 24.22
C MET A 45 -10.20 2.75 23.57
N LEU A 46 -11.22 3.61 23.57
CA LEU A 46 -11.15 4.96 22.99
C LEU A 46 -11.08 6.07 24.06
N LEU A 47 -11.31 5.72 25.32
CA LEU A 47 -11.46 6.68 26.44
C LEU A 47 -10.15 7.15 27.11
N PRO A 48 -9.06 6.35 27.22
CA PRO A 48 -7.88 6.77 27.97
C PRO A 48 -7.22 8.03 27.41
N ARG A 49 -6.73 8.89 28.33
CA ARG A 49 -6.00 10.13 27.99
C ARG A 49 -4.65 9.87 27.32
N TYR A 50 -3.97 8.80 27.72
CA TYR A 50 -2.70 8.41 27.10
C TYR A 50 -2.93 7.88 25.67
N GLY A 51 -2.19 8.44 24.70
CA GLY A 51 -2.38 8.15 23.28
C GLY A 51 -3.63 8.74 22.66
N ARG A 52 -4.23 9.79 23.26
CA ARG A 52 -5.47 10.41 22.78
C ARG A 52 -5.34 10.95 21.35
N THR A 53 -4.19 11.52 21.00
CA THR A 53 -3.99 12.06 19.65
C THR A 53 -4.02 10.95 18.63
N HIS A 54 -3.26 9.86 18.88
CA HIS A 54 -3.28 8.71 18.00
C HIS A 54 -4.68 8.09 17.85
N ARG A 55 -5.42 7.93 18.95
CA ARG A 55 -6.80 7.42 18.90
C ARG A 55 -7.71 8.30 18.06
N LEU A 56 -7.60 9.62 18.20
CA LEU A 56 -8.38 10.58 17.40
C LEU A 56 -8.02 10.47 15.91
N THR A 57 -6.74 10.56 15.57
CA THR A 57 -6.31 10.46 14.16
C THR A 57 -6.66 9.11 13.54
N GLY A 58 -6.50 8.02 14.30
CA GLY A 58 -6.87 6.67 13.86
C GLY A 58 -8.37 6.48 13.67
N SER A 59 -9.20 7.07 14.55
CA SER A 59 -10.66 7.06 14.39
C SER A 59 -11.09 7.87 13.17
N LEU A 60 -10.50 9.06 12.97
CA LEU A 60 -10.74 9.88 11.78
C LEU A 60 -10.33 9.14 10.51
N LEU A 61 -9.16 8.49 10.50
CA LEU A 61 -8.71 7.68 9.37
C LEU A 61 -9.67 6.52 9.10
N LEU A 62 -10.13 5.81 10.14
CA LEU A 62 -11.07 4.70 9.98
C LEU A 62 -12.40 5.17 9.37
N LEU A 63 -12.96 6.28 9.86
CA LEU A 63 -14.15 6.89 9.26
C LEU A 63 -13.91 7.28 7.80
N TYR A 64 -12.75 7.84 7.50
CA TYR A 64 -12.38 8.25 6.15
C TYR A 64 -12.25 7.05 5.19
N LEU A 65 -11.64 5.95 5.66
CA LEU A 65 -11.57 4.68 4.93
C LEU A 65 -12.96 4.09 4.66
N MET A 66 -13.87 4.16 5.64
CA MET A 66 -15.25 3.69 5.48
C MET A 66 -16.02 4.53 4.45
N LEU A 67 -15.78 5.85 4.42
CA LEU A 67 -16.34 6.73 3.40
C LEU A 67 -15.86 6.34 2.00
N GLY A 68 -14.57 6.02 1.83
CA GLY A 68 -14.05 5.52 0.56
C GLY A 68 -14.62 4.17 0.14
N LEU A 69 -14.84 3.27 1.10
CA LEU A 69 -15.48 1.98 0.81
C LEU A 69 -16.95 2.19 0.36
N ALA A 70 -17.67 3.11 0.99
CA ALA A 70 -19.01 3.48 0.59
C ALA A 70 -19.03 4.09 -0.83
N ASP A 71 -18.08 4.98 -1.14
CA ASP A 71 -17.89 5.59 -2.47
C ASP A 71 -17.65 4.54 -3.58
N VAL A 72 -16.88 3.48 -3.28
CA VAL A 72 -16.67 2.37 -4.22
C VAL A 72 -17.97 1.58 -4.48
N ARG A 73 -18.87 1.49 -3.50
CA ARG A 73 -20.06 0.62 -3.57
C ARG A 73 -21.37 1.29 -3.98
N LEU A 74 -21.63 2.49 -3.46
CA LEU A 74 -22.97 3.07 -3.37
C LEU A 74 -23.22 4.17 -4.41
N THR A 75 -22.49 4.16 -5.54
CA THR A 75 -22.36 5.27 -6.51
C THR A 75 -21.31 6.27 -6.03
N PRO A 76 -20.45 6.84 -6.90
CA PRO A 76 -19.38 7.73 -6.46
C PRO A 76 -19.95 9.00 -5.77
N LEU A 77 -19.90 8.99 -4.44
CA LEU A 77 -20.29 10.09 -3.57
C LEU A 77 -19.25 11.21 -3.59
N LEU A 78 -18.00 10.86 -3.84
CA LEU A 78 -16.86 11.77 -3.78
C LEU A 78 -16.61 12.41 -5.15
N ARG A 79 -17.12 13.62 -5.33
CA ARG A 79 -16.88 14.43 -6.54
C ARG A 79 -15.41 14.85 -6.68
N LEU A 80 -14.71 15.09 -5.56
CA LEU A 80 -13.30 15.48 -5.50
C LEU A 80 -12.40 14.32 -5.10
N ARG A 81 -12.29 13.30 -5.98
CA ARG A 81 -11.51 12.07 -5.69
C ARG A 81 -10.04 12.34 -5.37
N GLY A 82 -9.41 13.31 -6.04
CA GLY A 82 -8.03 13.70 -5.74
C GLY A 82 -7.86 14.26 -4.33
N ALA A 83 -8.78 15.11 -3.88
CA ALA A 83 -8.78 15.61 -2.51
C ALA A 83 -8.98 14.48 -1.50
N TYR A 84 -9.84 13.51 -1.82
CA TYR A 84 -10.01 12.32 -0.99
C TYR A 84 -8.72 11.50 -0.89
N ASP A 85 -8.08 11.16 -2.00
CA ASP A 85 -6.90 10.30 -1.98
C ASP A 85 -5.71 10.95 -1.25
N VAL A 86 -5.54 12.26 -1.42
CA VAL A 86 -4.56 13.06 -0.67
C VAL A 86 -4.90 13.09 0.81
N GLY A 87 -6.16 13.38 1.16
CA GLY A 87 -6.64 13.38 2.54
C GLY A 87 -6.42 12.04 3.24
N LEU A 88 -6.63 10.94 2.52
CA LEU A 88 -6.41 9.58 3.03
C LEU A 88 -4.93 9.35 3.39
N SER A 89 -4.01 9.74 2.52
CA SER A 89 -2.57 9.63 2.81
C SER A 89 -2.11 10.54 3.93
N LEU A 90 -2.65 11.76 4.02
CA LEU A 90 -2.36 12.69 5.13
C LEU A 90 -2.83 12.14 6.47
N LEU A 91 -4.05 11.58 6.54
CA LEU A 91 -4.57 10.94 7.74
C LEU A 91 -3.77 9.69 8.10
N GLY A 92 -3.34 8.90 7.12
CA GLY A 92 -2.46 7.76 7.32
C GLY A 92 -1.12 8.16 7.93
N LEU A 93 -0.49 9.21 7.38
CA LEU A 93 0.75 9.80 7.90
C LEU A 93 0.57 10.34 9.33
N ALA A 94 -0.49 11.11 9.58
CA ALA A 94 -0.80 11.65 10.90
C ALA A 94 -1.04 10.55 11.94
N THR A 95 -1.70 9.46 11.54
CA THR A 95 -1.95 8.29 12.41
C THR A 95 -0.66 7.56 12.76
N ALA A 96 0.21 7.31 11.78
CA ALA A 96 1.51 6.68 12.03
C ALA A 96 2.43 7.56 12.89
N PHE A 97 2.48 8.86 12.61
CA PHE A 97 3.32 9.81 13.33
C PHE A 97 2.86 10.01 14.78
N SER A 98 1.55 10.18 14.99
CA SER A 98 0.97 10.27 16.33
C SER A 98 1.20 8.99 17.13
N ALA A 99 1.19 7.81 16.50
CA ALA A 99 1.55 6.55 17.16
C ALA A 99 3.02 6.57 17.63
N ALA A 100 3.94 6.98 16.74
CA ALA A 100 5.36 7.07 17.04
C ALA A 100 5.67 8.06 18.17
N ARG A 101 4.94 9.17 18.22
CA ARG A 101 5.06 10.20 19.26
C ARG A 101 4.45 9.74 20.58
N ASP A 102 3.19 9.32 20.55
CA ASP A 102 2.40 9.05 21.75
C ASP A 102 2.85 7.76 22.44
N PHE A 103 3.32 6.75 21.70
CA PHE A 103 3.75 5.45 22.27
C PHE A 103 5.27 5.20 22.23
N GLY A 104 6.04 6.10 21.62
CA GLY A 104 7.47 5.92 21.43
C GLY A 104 8.30 6.02 22.70
N SER A 105 7.87 6.81 23.68
CA SER A 105 8.60 7.05 24.94
C SER A 105 8.31 6.00 26.02
N ALA A 106 7.10 5.43 26.06
CA ALA A 106 6.73 4.44 27.09
C ALA A 106 7.35 3.05 26.91
N ARG A 107 8.22 2.86 25.91
CA ARG A 107 8.75 1.54 25.53
C ARG A 107 10.27 1.50 25.36
N VAL A 108 11.00 2.48 25.89
CA VAL A 108 12.48 2.52 25.88
C VAL A 108 13.10 1.27 26.55
N HIS A 109 12.36 0.57 27.42
CA HIS A 109 12.85 -0.61 28.16
C HIS A 109 12.51 -1.97 27.53
N LEU A 110 11.68 -2.01 26.48
CA LEU A 110 11.50 -3.24 25.71
C LEU A 110 12.44 -3.14 24.51
N ARG A 111 13.58 -3.84 24.56
CA ARG A 111 14.42 -4.10 23.38
C ARG A 111 13.59 -4.88 22.35
N GLY A 112 12.75 -4.17 21.61
CA GLY A 112 11.92 -4.72 20.55
C GLY A 112 12.80 -5.10 19.36
N SER A 113 12.56 -6.27 18.80
CA SER A 113 13.18 -6.73 17.55
C SER A 113 13.08 -5.66 16.46
N GLU A 114 14.17 -5.38 15.74
CA GLU A 114 14.21 -4.57 14.50
C GLU A 114 13.53 -5.28 13.32
N ALA A 115 12.36 -5.84 13.58
CA ALA A 115 11.61 -6.69 12.67
C ALA A 115 10.41 -5.91 12.11
N SER A 116 10.11 -6.15 10.84
CA SER A 116 9.01 -5.52 10.13
C SER A 116 7.84 -6.49 9.95
N GLY A 117 6.62 -5.98 10.08
CA GLY A 117 5.42 -6.66 9.60
C GLY A 117 4.82 -7.63 10.61
N ILE A 118 4.92 -7.30 11.89
CA ILE A 118 4.65 -8.16 13.04
C ILE A 118 3.30 -8.88 12.95
N LEU A 119 3.32 -10.20 13.12
CA LEU A 119 2.16 -11.08 13.15
C LEU A 119 2.05 -11.92 14.43
N ASP A 120 3.07 -11.95 15.28
CA ASP A 120 3.10 -12.83 16.45
C ASP A 120 2.48 -12.16 17.68
N GLU A 121 1.67 -12.88 18.45
CA GLU A 121 1.03 -12.36 19.67
C GLU A 121 2.05 -11.81 20.68
N LYS A 122 3.28 -12.31 20.72
CA LYS A 122 4.33 -11.84 21.63
C LYS A 122 5.08 -10.62 21.11
N ALA A 123 5.02 -10.35 19.82
CA ALA A 123 5.72 -9.24 19.20
C ALA A 123 4.96 -7.91 19.34
N THR A 124 5.71 -6.81 19.48
CA THR A 124 5.14 -5.49 19.77
C THR A 124 5.64 -4.47 18.77
N VAL A 125 4.73 -3.71 18.18
CA VAL A 125 5.06 -2.63 17.23
C VAL A 125 5.96 -1.61 17.91
N SER A 126 7.12 -1.36 17.31
CA SER A 126 8.17 -0.50 17.86
C SER A 126 8.04 0.93 17.34
N ARG A 127 8.71 1.88 18.03
CA ARG A 127 8.81 3.26 17.53
C ARG A 127 9.49 3.32 16.16
N SER A 128 10.53 2.51 15.95
CA SER A 128 11.24 2.49 14.68
C SER A 128 10.35 2.02 13.53
N GLU A 129 9.52 1.01 13.78
CA GLU A 129 8.56 0.48 12.81
C GLU A 129 7.46 1.52 12.49
N MET A 130 6.94 2.22 13.50
CA MET A 130 5.97 3.31 13.27
C MET A 130 6.56 4.47 12.44
N LEU A 131 7.81 4.85 12.69
CA LEU A 131 8.50 5.87 11.90
C LEU A 131 8.81 5.40 10.47
N GLU A 132 9.13 4.13 10.28
CA GLU A 132 9.28 3.56 8.94
C GLU A 132 7.94 3.61 8.16
N HIS A 133 6.81 3.33 8.81
CA HIS A 133 5.50 3.48 8.20
C HIS A 133 5.15 4.93 7.85
N CYS A 134 5.61 5.92 8.66
CA CYS A 134 5.48 7.32 8.29
C CYS A 134 6.18 7.60 6.95
N PHE A 135 7.38 7.05 6.74
CA PHE A 135 8.11 7.20 5.48
C PHE A 135 7.33 6.61 4.30
N TYR A 136 6.76 5.41 4.44
CA TYR A 136 5.95 4.82 3.37
C TYR A 136 4.64 5.59 3.13
N GLN A 137 4.00 6.14 4.16
CA GLN A 137 2.83 6.99 3.96
C GLN A 137 3.17 8.32 3.26
N LEU A 138 4.36 8.88 3.51
CA LEU A 138 4.88 10.02 2.75
C LEU A 138 5.08 9.64 1.27
N LEU A 139 5.63 8.45 0.98
CA LEU A 139 5.75 7.96 -0.40
C LEU A 139 4.39 7.80 -1.07
N ASN A 140 3.38 7.29 -0.36
CA ASN A 140 2.01 7.19 -0.87
C ASN A 140 1.45 8.58 -1.20
N LEU A 141 1.62 9.55 -0.30
CA LEU A 141 1.19 10.93 -0.53
C LEU A 141 1.84 11.53 -1.79
N CYS A 142 3.16 11.40 -1.91
CA CYS A 142 3.88 11.86 -3.10
C CYS A 142 3.39 11.15 -4.37
N GLN A 143 3.21 9.83 -4.32
CA GLN A 143 2.75 9.04 -5.46
C GLN A 143 1.37 9.49 -5.94
N VAL A 144 0.38 9.62 -5.05
CA VAL A 144 -0.96 9.99 -5.50
C VAL A 144 -1.02 11.42 -6.01
N GLY A 145 -0.28 12.34 -5.39
CA GLY A 145 -0.08 13.68 -5.92
C GLY A 145 0.50 13.66 -7.34
N PHE A 146 1.53 12.85 -7.58
CA PHE A 146 2.11 12.64 -8.91
C PHE A 146 1.09 12.07 -9.91
N LEU A 147 0.29 11.08 -9.53
CA LEU A 147 -0.66 10.45 -10.44
C LEU A 147 -1.74 11.44 -10.90
N TYR A 148 -2.30 12.23 -9.97
CA TYR A 148 -3.27 13.28 -10.31
C TYR A 148 -2.63 14.43 -11.10
N ALA A 149 -1.40 14.85 -10.75
CA ALA A 149 -0.69 15.87 -11.52
C ALA A 149 -0.36 15.39 -12.95
N SER A 150 0.01 14.12 -13.11
CA SER A 150 0.27 13.51 -14.41
C SER A 150 -1.00 13.37 -15.24
N ALA A 151 -2.12 13.05 -14.60
CA ALA A 151 -3.44 13.06 -15.24
C ALA A 151 -3.84 14.44 -15.77
N ALA A 152 -3.48 15.51 -15.05
CA ALA A 152 -3.73 16.89 -15.46
C ALA A 152 -2.77 17.40 -16.56
N LEU A 153 -1.68 16.68 -16.84
CA LEU A 153 -0.65 17.04 -17.83
C LEU A 153 -0.51 15.98 -18.93
N PRO A 154 -1.60 15.59 -19.64
CA PRO A 154 -1.58 14.46 -20.56
C PRO A 154 -0.62 14.65 -21.74
N HIS A 155 -0.44 15.89 -22.21
CA HIS A 155 0.33 16.20 -23.41
C HIS A 155 1.83 16.42 -23.17
N SER A 156 2.24 16.67 -21.92
CA SER A 156 3.65 16.98 -21.61
C SER A 156 4.37 15.79 -20.98
N ARG A 157 4.98 14.96 -21.83
CA ARG A 157 5.87 13.88 -21.38
C ARG A 157 7.02 14.42 -20.53
N ALA A 158 7.64 15.53 -20.95
CA ALA A 158 8.74 16.13 -20.21
C ALA A 158 8.35 16.51 -18.78
N ALA A 159 7.18 17.15 -18.60
CA ALA A 159 6.68 17.50 -17.28
C ALA A 159 6.40 16.25 -16.43
N ARG A 160 5.74 15.22 -16.98
CA ARG A 160 5.48 13.98 -16.25
C ARG A 160 6.78 13.24 -15.87
N THR A 161 7.77 13.22 -16.75
CA THR A 161 9.11 12.68 -16.43
C THR A 161 9.78 13.47 -15.31
N ALA A 162 9.70 14.80 -15.33
CA ALA A 162 10.24 15.64 -14.26
C ALA A 162 9.53 15.38 -12.92
N LEU A 163 8.19 15.23 -12.94
CA LEU A 163 7.42 14.86 -11.74
C LEU A 163 7.81 13.45 -11.23
N ALA A 164 8.01 12.47 -12.12
CA ALA A 164 8.49 11.14 -11.73
C ALA A 164 9.91 11.18 -11.13
N ALA A 165 10.79 12.05 -11.64
CA ALA A 165 12.10 12.28 -11.02
C ALA A 165 11.95 12.94 -9.64
N ALA A 166 11.01 13.87 -9.47
CA ALA A 166 10.72 14.48 -8.17
C ALA A 166 10.23 13.48 -7.11
N LEU A 167 9.59 12.36 -7.52
CA LEU A 167 9.26 11.27 -6.61
C LEU A 167 10.47 10.56 -6.00
N LEU A 168 11.69 10.82 -6.50
CA LEU A 168 12.91 10.32 -5.90
C LEU A 168 13.35 11.15 -4.68
N LEU A 169 12.82 12.36 -4.50
CA LEU A 169 13.23 13.28 -3.43
C LEU A 169 13.03 12.72 -2.02
N PRO A 170 11.91 12.06 -1.67
CA PRO A 170 11.76 11.45 -0.34
C PRO A 170 12.87 10.43 -0.03
N TRP A 171 13.38 9.72 -1.05
CA TRP A 171 14.46 8.74 -0.87
C TRP A 171 15.79 9.37 -0.47
N LEU A 172 16.04 10.65 -0.76
CA LEU A 172 17.21 11.38 -0.24
C LEU A 172 17.18 11.48 1.29
N ALA A 173 15.98 11.49 1.88
CA ALA A 173 15.80 11.48 3.33
C ALA A 173 15.71 10.07 3.91
N ARG A 174 15.82 8.99 3.12
CA ARG A 174 15.61 7.60 3.58
C ARG A 174 16.50 7.22 4.76
N SER A 175 17.75 7.71 4.78
CA SER A 175 18.71 7.45 5.86
C SER A 175 18.30 8.03 7.22
N ARG A 176 17.39 9.02 7.24
CA ARG A 176 16.83 9.60 8.47
C ARG A 176 15.70 8.76 9.08
N PHE A 177 15.21 7.77 8.35
CA PHE A 177 14.15 6.87 8.81
C PHE A 177 14.73 5.49 9.12
N PRO A 178 14.22 4.80 10.15
CA PRO A 178 14.63 3.43 10.44
C PRO A 178 14.38 2.48 9.26
N VAL A 179 15.17 1.40 9.18
CA VAL A 179 14.99 0.32 8.20
C VAL A 179 14.84 -0.97 8.98
N ASN A 180 13.61 -1.48 9.13
CA ASN A 180 13.38 -2.75 9.78
C ASN A 180 13.40 -3.87 8.72
N SER A 181 13.96 -5.02 9.07
CA SER A 181 14.10 -6.11 8.10
C SER A 181 13.08 -7.22 8.35
N PHE A 182 12.42 -7.71 7.29
CA PHE A 182 11.57 -8.90 7.40
C PHE A 182 12.35 -10.14 7.87
N SER A 183 13.64 -10.22 7.56
CA SER A 183 14.50 -11.34 7.97
C SER A 183 14.78 -11.34 9.48
N ALA A 184 14.69 -10.20 10.17
CA ALA A 184 14.83 -10.15 11.62
C ALA A 184 13.72 -10.93 12.35
N ASN A 185 12.53 -11.10 11.74
CA ASN A 185 11.47 -11.96 12.30
C ASN A 185 11.93 -13.41 12.53
N TYR A 186 12.93 -13.91 11.79
CA TYR A 186 13.42 -15.29 11.94
C TYR A 186 14.60 -15.43 12.91
N LYS A 187 15.17 -14.31 13.36
CA LYS A 187 16.40 -14.29 14.17
C LYS A 187 16.14 -14.22 15.66
N THR A 188 14.96 -13.77 16.08
CA THR A 188 14.62 -13.60 17.50
C THR A 188 13.90 -14.85 18.04
N PRO A 189 14.51 -15.63 18.95
CA PRO A 189 13.84 -16.77 19.57
C PRO A 189 12.52 -16.36 20.23
N GLY A 190 11.44 -17.08 19.92
CA GLY A 190 10.13 -16.89 20.56
C GLY A 190 9.30 -15.68 20.09
N VAL A 191 9.76 -14.89 19.12
CA VAL A 191 9.08 -13.65 18.66
C VAL A 191 8.65 -13.69 17.19
N GLY A 192 9.19 -14.61 16.37
CA GLY A 192 8.73 -14.73 14.99
C GLY A 192 8.70 -16.15 14.45
N GLY A 193 7.61 -16.44 13.74
CA GLY A 193 7.42 -17.74 13.10
C GLY A 193 7.16 -18.87 14.09
N THR A 194 6.54 -18.58 15.24
CA THR A 194 6.16 -19.58 16.24
C THR A 194 5.39 -20.75 15.63
N THR A 195 4.58 -20.49 14.60
CA THR A 195 3.90 -21.51 13.79
C THR A 195 4.35 -21.50 12.32
N PRO A 196 4.25 -22.65 11.62
CA PRO A 196 4.49 -22.71 10.16
C PRO A 196 3.63 -21.71 9.37
N LEU A 197 2.38 -21.52 9.77
CA LEU A 197 1.47 -20.55 9.16
C LEU A 197 2.01 -19.12 9.28
N ILE A 198 2.44 -18.70 10.46
CA ILE A 198 2.98 -17.34 10.66
C ILE A 198 4.27 -17.14 9.83
N ARG A 199 5.15 -18.14 9.74
CA ARG A 199 6.34 -18.08 8.87
C ARG A 199 5.95 -17.90 7.40
N PHE A 200 4.96 -18.66 6.94
CA PHE A 200 4.45 -18.53 5.58
C PHE A 200 3.90 -17.13 5.32
N LEU A 201 3.07 -16.60 6.22
CA LEU A 201 2.49 -15.26 6.09
C LEU A 201 3.56 -14.16 6.09
N TYR A 202 4.62 -14.26 6.90
CA TYR A 202 5.75 -13.31 6.83
C TYR A 202 6.45 -13.33 5.47
N ARG A 203 6.65 -14.51 4.87
CA ARG A 203 7.22 -14.61 3.51
C ARG A 203 6.29 -13.98 2.47
N LEU A 204 5.00 -14.25 2.58
CA LEU A 204 3.99 -13.70 1.67
C LEU A 204 3.94 -12.17 1.78
N LYS A 205 3.92 -11.59 2.99
CA LYS A 205 4.01 -10.14 3.22
C LYS A 205 5.25 -9.52 2.59
N LYS A 206 6.42 -10.16 2.75
CA LYS A 206 7.66 -9.70 2.12
C LYS A 206 7.52 -9.64 0.59
N TRP A 207 6.91 -10.64 -0.03
CA TRP A 207 6.68 -10.64 -1.48
C TRP A 207 5.67 -9.58 -1.91
N GLN A 208 4.60 -9.37 -1.15
CA GLN A 208 3.67 -8.26 -1.38
C GLN A 208 4.36 -6.90 -1.29
N TYR A 209 5.25 -6.71 -0.32
CA TYR A 209 6.05 -5.50 -0.20
C TYR A 209 6.96 -5.28 -1.42
N LEU A 210 7.63 -6.34 -1.92
CA LEU A 210 8.47 -6.24 -3.12
C LEU A 210 7.66 -5.94 -4.37
N LEU A 211 6.49 -6.57 -4.53
CA LEU A 211 5.54 -6.29 -5.60
C LEU A 211 5.11 -4.81 -5.55
N TYR A 212 4.68 -4.35 -4.37
CA TYR A 212 4.27 -2.97 -4.16
C TYR A 212 5.40 -2.00 -4.53
N LYS A 213 6.59 -2.15 -3.93
CA LYS A 213 7.71 -1.23 -4.13
C LYS A 213 8.16 -1.16 -5.58
N HIS A 214 8.38 -2.31 -6.23
CA HIS A 214 9.03 -2.30 -7.55
C HIS A 214 8.04 -2.15 -8.70
N PHE A 215 6.84 -2.71 -8.58
CA PHE A 215 5.87 -2.70 -9.67
C PHE A 215 4.86 -1.57 -9.49
N LEU A 216 4.26 -1.42 -8.32
CA LEU A 216 3.15 -0.47 -8.11
C LEU A 216 3.61 0.91 -7.65
N LEU A 217 4.82 1.03 -7.12
CA LEU A 217 5.44 2.32 -6.81
C LEU A 217 6.37 2.73 -7.95
N HIS A 218 7.58 2.16 -8.04
CA HIS A 218 8.55 2.61 -9.05
C HIS A 218 8.09 2.33 -10.49
N GLY A 219 7.68 1.08 -10.78
CA GLY A 219 7.25 0.65 -12.11
C GLY A 219 6.07 1.47 -12.62
N LEU A 220 5.02 1.59 -11.82
CA LEU A 220 3.81 2.35 -12.16
C LEU A 220 4.12 3.82 -12.39
N ASN A 221 4.90 4.46 -11.51
CA ASN A 221 5.20 5.89 -11.63
C ASN A 221 5.94 6.19 -12.94
N VAL A 222 6.93 5.37 -13.30
CA VAL A 222 7.65 5.53 -14.56
C VAL A 222 6.77 5.19 -15.76
N SER A 223 5.92 4.16 -15.65
CA SER A 223 4.97 3.80 -16.72
C SER A 223 4.01 4.95 -17.02
N VAL A 224 3.40 5.55 -16.00
CA VAL A 224 2.51 6.71 -16.12
C VAL A 224 3.24 7.93 -16.65
N ALA A 225 4.53 8.11 -16.32
CA ALA A 225 5.32 9.21 -16.85
C ALA A 225 5.59 9.06 -18.36
N MET A 226 5.81 7.84 -18.84
CA MET A 226 6.10 7.55 -20.25
C MET A 226 4.83 7.44 -21.13
N GLY A 227 3.75 6.88 -20.57
CA GLY A 227 2.51 6.51 -21.28
C GLY A 227 1.64 7.69 -21.69
N GLY A 228 2.05 8.49 -22.69
CA GLY A 228 1.14 9.43 -23.34
C GLY A 228 1.55 9.76 -24.76
N GLY A 229 1.80 8.71 -25.55
CA GLY A 229 2.25 8.81 -26.94
C GLY A 229 1.34 8.17 -27.99
N GLY A 230 0.28 7.46 -27.62
CA GLY A 230 -0.67 6.86 -28.57
C GLY A 230 -2.05 6.74 -27.95
N GLY A 231 -3.01 7.49 -28.49
CA GLY A 231 -4.46 7.34 -28.27
C GLY A 231 -4.94 6.98 -26.85
N GLY A 232 -4.97 7.95 -25.93
CA GLY A 232 -5.69 7.86 -24.66
C GLY A 232 -4.80 8.06 -23.43
N GLY A 233 -5.09 9.06 -22.61
CA GLY A 233 -4.32 9.40 -21.41
C GLY A 233 -4.36 8.32 -20.32
N GLU A 234 -3.44 7.37 -20.36
CA GLU A 234 -3.37 6.22 -19.43
C GLU A 234 -3.31 6.64 -17.95
N GLY A 235 -2.61 7.74 -17.62
CA GLY A 235 -2.56 8.29 -16.26
C GLY A 235 -3.88 8.90 -15.77
N ALA A 236 -4.58 9.63 -16.64
CA ALA A 236 -5.89 10.21 -16.34
C ALA A 236 -6.98 9.15 -16.28
N ALA A 237 -6.89 8.13 -17.13
CA ALA A 237 -7.75 6.95 -17.07
C ALA A 237 -7.55 6.19 -15.76
N LEU A 238 -6.30 5.95 -15.33
CA LEU A 238 -5.99 5.09 -14.18
C LEU A 238 -6.64 5.59 -12.89
N VAL A 239 -6.37 6.83 -12.46
CA VAL A 239 -6.91 7.36 -11.19
C VAL A 239 -8.44 7.48 -11.18
N GLY A 240 -9.05 7.55 -12.37
CA GLY A 240 -10.50 7.52 -12.55
C GLY A 240 -11.12 6.12 -12.44
N THR A 241 -10.33 5.05 -12.58
CA THR A 241 -10.85 3.67 -12.59
C THR A 241 -11.27 3.17 -11.21
N ALA A 242 -12.32 2.34 -11.16
CA ALA A 242 -12.72 1.65 -9.94
C ALA A 242 -11.60 0.74 -9.38
N HIS A 243 -10.81 0.13 -10.26
CA HIS A 243 -9.69 -0.74 -9.88
C HIS A 243 -8.62 0.03 -9.09
N PHE A 244 -8.23 1.22 -9.55
CA PHE A 244 -7.29 2.06 -8.82
C PHE A 244 -7.86 2.51 -7.47
N ARG A 245 -9.16 2.86 -7.41
CA ARG A 245 -9.81 3.26 -6.16
C ARG A 245 -9.76 2.15 -5.10
N LEU A 246 -10.12 0.94 -5.48
CA LEU A 246 -10.06 -0.21 -4.57
C LEU A 246 -8.62 -0.51 -4.15
N TYR A 247 -7.68 -0.48 -5.09
CA TYR A 247 -6.25 -0.64 -4.79
C TYR A 247 -5.75 0.41 -3.79
N TRP A 248 -6.05 1.68 -4.04
CA TRP A 248 -5.61 2.80 -3.20
C TRP A 248 -6.17 2.69 -1.79
N LEU A 249 -7.45 2.31 -1.67
CA LEU A 249 -8.08 2.02 -0.39
C LEU A 249 -7.36 0.87 0.31
N CYS A 250 -7.19 -0.27 -0.36
CA CYS A 250 -6.53 -1.45 0.21
C CYS A 250 -5.10 -1.16 0.67
N LEU A 251 -4.34 -0.38 -0.10
CA LEU A 251 -2.99 0.03 0.24
C LEU A 251 -2.97 0.78 1.58
N ASN A 252 -3.83 1.79 1.74
CA ASN A 252 -3.90 2.59 2.95
C ASN A 252 -4.43 1.77 4.15
N VAL A 253 -5.37 0.84 3.93
CA VAL A 253 -5.83 -0.11 4.96
C VAL A 253 -4.68 -1.01 5.42
N ALA A 254 -3.93 -1.63 4.49
CA ALA A 254 -2.82 -2.52 4.81
C ALA A 254 -1.74 -1.82 5.65
N TYR A 255 -1.40 -0.58 5.31
CA TYR A 255 -0.36 0.18 6.01
C TYR A 255 -0.71 0.55 7.46
N VAL A 256 -2.00 0.58 7.84
CA VAL A 256 -2.44 1.03 9.17
C VAL A 256 -3.10 -0.09 9.98
N CYS A 257 -4.02 -0.84 9.38
CA CYS A 257 -4.82 -1.81 10.12
C CYS A 257 -3.99 -2.99 10.64
N GLU A 258 -2.84 -3.26 10.04
CA GLU A 258 -1.91 -4.27 10.54
C GLU A 258 -1.52 -4.02 12.01
N PHE A 259 -1.03 -2.83 12.31
CA PHE A 259 -0.60 -2.47 13.67
C PHE A 259 -1.75 -2.27 14.62
N PHE A 260 -2.87 -1.79 14.09
CA PHE A 260 -4.08 -1.65 14.88
C PHE A 260 -4.56 -3.01 15.37
N MET A 261 -4.68 -4.01 14.48
CA MET A 261 -5.08 -5.36 14.87
C MET A 261 -4.08 -6.01 15.84
N GLN A 262 -2.77 -5.82 15.61
CA GLN A 262 -1.75 -6.28 16.56
C GLN A 262 -1.93 -5.67 17.95
N THR A 263 -2.32 -4.40 18.02
CA THR A 263 -2.63 -3.73 19.28
C THR A 263 -3.87 -4.31 19.95
N LEU A 264 -4.92 -4.63 19.17
CA LEU A 264 -6.12 -5.29 19.70
C LEU A 264 -5.80 -6.65 20.31
N VAL A 265 -4.94 -7.45 19.66
CA VAL A 265 -4.47 -8.73 20.22
C VAL A 265 -3.69 -8.51 21.51
N LYS A 266 -2.72 -7.59 21.49
CA LYS A 266 -1.88 -7.29 22.66
C LYS A 266 -2.65 -6.79 23.88
N ARG A 267 -3.80 -6.17 23.67
CA ARG A 267 -4.66 -5.66 24.74
C ARG A 267 -5.75 -6.64 25.13
N GLY A 268 -5.81 -7.81 24.50
CA GLY A 268 -6.84 -8.83 24.76
C GLY A 268 -8.22 -8.47 24.19
N TYR A 269 -8.32 -7.51 23.28
CA TYR A 269 -9.57 -7.11 22.61
C TYR A 269 -9.89 -7.96 21.38
N MET A 270 -8.92 -8.74 20.89
CA MET A 270 -9.08 -9.65 19.77
C MET A 270 -8.19 -10.87 20.00
N SER A 271 -8.64 -12.05 19.60
CA SER A 271 -7.75 -13.22 19.64
C SER A 271 -6.78 -13.24 18.46
N GLN A 272 -5.61 -13.83 18.66
CA GLN A 272 -4.61 -14.04 17.61
C GLN A 272 -5.20 -14.73 16.37
N ARG A 273 -6.09 -15.72 16.57
CA ARG A 273 -6.78 -16.42 15.48
C ARG A 273 -7.55 -15.45 14.58
N TRP A 274 -8.34 -14.56 15.16
CA TRP A 274 -9.13 -13.59 14.40
C TRP A 274 -8.25 -12.58 13.67
N MET A 275 -7.19 -12.09 14.32
CA MET A 275 -6.22 -11.25 13.65
C MET A 275 -5.63 -11.93 12.42
N LEU A 276 -5.21 -13.20 12.52
CA LEU A 276 -4.63 -13.93 11.39
C LEU A 276 -5.65 -14.11 10.24
N VAL A 277 -6.93 -14.32 10.54
CA VAL A 277 -8.00 -14.39 9.52
C VAL A 277 -8.16 -13.04 8.81
N LEU A 278 -8.22 -11.94 9.57
CA LEU A 278 -8.35 -10.59 9.02
C LEU A 278 -7.11 -10.18 8.21
N GLN A 279 -5.91 -10.55 8.67
CA GLN A 279 -4.66 -10.33 7.94
C GLN A 279 -4.64 -11.09 6.61
N GLN A 280 -4.99 -12.37 6.60
CA GLN A 280 -5.09 -13.15 5.35
C GLN A 280 -6.10 -12.55 4.38
N THR A 281 -7.27 -12.14 4.90
CA THR A 281 -8.30 -11.46 4.11
C THR A 281 -7.75 -10.19 3.46
N LEU A 282 -7.10 -9.33 4.25
CA LEU A 282 -6.51 -8.09 3.78
C LEU A 282 -5.39 -8.34 2.76
N MET A 283 -4.53 -9.32 3.01
CA MET A 283 -3.46 -9.71 2.08
C MET A 283 -4.03 -10.19 0.75
N LEU A 284 -5.07 -11.04 0.77
CA LEU A 284 -5.71 -11.53 -0.44
C LEU A 284 -6.35 -10.38 -1.24
N VAL A 285 -7.19 -9.58 -0.59
CA VAL A 285 -7.94 -8.49 -1.24
C VAL A 285 -7.00 -7.43 -1.80
N SER A 286 -6.01 -7.00 -1.02
CA SER A 286 -5.01 -6.02 -1.46
C SER A 286 -4.16 -6.52 -2.63
N THR A 287 -3.78 -7.80 -2.63
CA THR A 287 -3.07 -8.42 -3.76
C THR A 287 -3.93 -8.44 -5.02
N ALA A 288 -5.18 -8.89 -4.91
CA ALA A 288 -6.08 -8.96 -6.06
C ALA A 288 -6.41 -7.58 -6.64
N ALA A 289 -6.56 -6.55 -5.78
CA ALA A 289 -6.71 -5.17 -6.22
C ALA A 289 -5.44 -4.65 -6.92
N ALA A 290 -4.26 -4.94 -6.36
CA ALA A 290 -2.98 -4.61 -6.96
C ALA A 290 -2.78 -5.23 -8.36
N LEU A 291 -3.15 -6.51 -8.55
CA LEU A 291 -3.03 -7.20 -9.83
C LEU A 291 -3.83 -6.52 -10.95
N GLN A 292 -4.95 -5.86 -10.63
CA GLN A 292 -5.74 -5.11 -11.61
C GLN A 292 -5.02 -3.82 -12.04
N VAL A 293 -4.32 -3.15 -11.11
CA VAL A 293 -3.52 -1.95 -11.41
C VAL A 293 -2.23 -2.29 -12.17
N LEU A 294 -1.70 -3.51 -12.03
CA LEU A 294 -0.51 -3.95 -12.79
C LEU A 294 -0.70 -3.89 -14.31
N GLN A 295 -1.93 -3.90 -14.81
CA GLN A 295 -2.21 -3.74 -16.23
C GLN A 295 -1.72 -2.38 -16.77
N ALA A 296 -1.62 -1.37 -15.91
CA ALA A 296 -1.07 -0.04 -16.24
C ALA A 296 0.46 0.04 -16.04
N VAL A 297 1.12 -1.05 -15.67
CA VAL A 297 2.56 -1.09 -15.39
C VAL A 297 3.30 -1.74 -16.56
N ARG A 298 4.21 -0.97 -17.17
CA ARG A 298 5.12 -1.49 -18.18
C ARG A 298 6.14 -2.44 -17.52
N PRO A 299 6.41 -3.62 -18.10
CA PRO A 299 7.31 -4.59 -17.49
C PRO A 299 8.74 -4.08 -17.28
N LEU A 300 9.30 -3.35 -18.26
CA LEU A 300 10.69 -2.87 -18.22
C LEU A 300 11.01 -2.06 -16.95
N PRO A 301 10.32 -0.94 -16.66
CA PRO A 301 10.67 -0.15 -15.49
C PRO A 301 10.48 -0.91 -14.17
N ALA A 302 9.49 -1.79 -14.08
CA ALA A 302 9.24 -2.59 -12.88
C ALA A 302 10.33 -3.64 -12.63
N VAL A 303 10.66 -4.44 -13.65
CA VAL A 303 11.70 -5.49 -13.58
C VAL A 303 13.08 -4.86 -13.40
N LEU A 304 13.38 -3.76 -14.09
CA LEU A 304 14.65 -3.06 -13.94
C LEU A 304 14.78 -2.45 -12.53
N SER A 305 13.72 -1.86 -11.98
CA SER A 305 13.70 -1.39 -10.59
C SER A 305 13.94 -2.54 -9.61
N PHE A 306 13.30 -3.68 -9.81
CA PHE A 306 13.48 -4.87 -8.99
C PHE A 306 14.95 -5.35 -9.04
N ALA A 307 15.49 -5.58 -10.24
CA ALA A 307 16.86 -6.05 -10.43
C ALA A 307 17.90 -5.08 -9.83
N LEU A 308 17.81 -3.79 -10.16
CA LEU A 308 18.76 -2.79 -9.67
C LEU A 308 18.74 -2.65 -8.16
N ASN A 309 17.58 -2.70 -7.50
CA ASN A 309 17.52 -2.58 -6.05
C ASN A 309 17.93 -3.86 -5.32
N PHE A 310 17.96 -5.01 -5.99
CA PHE A 310 18.58 -6.22 -5.47
C PHE A 310 20.11 -6.22 -5.63
N LEU A 311 20.61 -5.78 -6.78
CA LEU A 311 22.04 -5.73 -7.11
C LEU A 311 22.77 -4.56 -6.46
N ARG A 312 22.12 -3.40 -6.35
CA ARG A 312 22.66 -2.13 -5.88
C ARG A 312 21.80 -1.58 -4.73
N ARG A 313 21.77 -2.32 -3.62
CA ARG A 313 21.00 -1.94 -2.42
C ARG A 313 21.42 -0.59 -1.87
N GLY A 314 20.45 0.18 -1.35
CA GLY A 314 20.69 1.51 -0.77
C GLY A 314 20.95 2.62 -1.78
N ARG A 315 20.93 2.32 -3.08
CA ARG A 315 21.16 3.27 -4.18
C ARG A 315 19.85 3.69 -4.86
N GLU A 316 18.77 3.83 -4.07
CA GLU A 316 17.39 4.01 -4.55
C GLU A 316 17.25 5.17 -5.55
N VAL A 317 17.86 6.33 -5.25
CA VAL A 317 17.80 7.51 -6.14
C VAL A 317 18.50 7.24 -7.46
N SER A 318 19.74 6.77 -7.45
CA SER A 318 20.47 6.48 -8.69
C SER A 318 19.83 5.34 -9.49
N ASN A 319 19.29 4.32 -8.81
CA ASN A 319 18.56 3.24 -9.46
C ASN A 319 17.29 3.79 -10.12
N GLY A 320 16.55 4.67 -9.45
CA GLY A 320 15.39 5.37 -9.99
C GLY A 320 15.72 6.20 -11.23
N CYS A 321 16.81 6.96 -11.21
CA CYS A 321 17.27 7.72 -12.38
C CYS A 321 17.59 6.81 -13.58
N ILE A 322 18.23 5.66 -13.35
CA ILE A 322 18.52 4.68 -14.41
C ILE A 322 17.23 4.10 -14.98
N VAL A 323 16.26 3.75 -14.12
CA VAL A 323 14.96 3.23 -14.56
C VAL A 323 14.22 4.23 -15.43
N ILE A 324 14.16 5.51 -15.00
CA ILE A 324 13.54 6.60 -15.76
C ILE A 324 14.25 6.78 -17.11
N GLY A 325 15.58 6.87 -17.09
CA GLY A 325 16.39 7.06 -18.31
C GLY A 325 16.24 5.91 -19.31
N ALA A 326 16.29 4.66 -18.84
CA ALA A 326 16.11 3.48 -19.69
C ALA A 326 14.71 3.44 -20.32
N ALA A 327 13.67 3.73 -19.55
CA ALA A 327 12.30 3.78 -20.06
C ALA A 327 12.11 4.91 -21.09
N ALA A 328 12.69 6.08 -20.85
CA ALA A 328 12.64 7.22 -21.78
C ALA A 328 13.42 6.95 -23.08
N ALA A 329 14.55 6.26 -23.00
CA ALA A 329 15.34 5.85 -24.16
C ALA A 329 14.57 4.84 -25.02
N LEU A 330 13.99 3.80 -24.41
CA LEU A 330 13.18 2.81 -25.14
C LEU A 330 11.99 3.46 -25.84
N GLU A 331 11.24 4.30 -25.14
CA GLU A 331 10.09 5.02 -25.72
C GLU A 331 10.52 5.93 -26.89
N SER A 332 11.74 6.48 -26.85
CA SER A 332 12.26 7.31 -27.94
C SER A 332 12.64 6.48 -29.17
N LEU A 333 13.17 5.28 -28.97
CA LEU A 333 13.47 4.31 -30.03
C LEU A 333 12.19 3.77 -30.70
N GLU A 334 11.17 3.44 -29.90
CA GLU A 334 9.88 2.96 -30.42
C GLU A 334 9.20 4.03 -31.29
N ARG A 335 9.28 5.31 -30.89
CA ARG A 335 8.73 6.43 -31.67
C ARG A 335 9.50 6.72 -32.96
N SER A 336 10.82 6.53 -32.98
CA SER A 336 11.60 6.72 -34.21
C SER A 336 11.32 5.60 -35.22
N GLN A 337 11.10 4.38 -34.75
CA GLN A 337 10.72 3.25 -35.59
C GLN A 337 9.26 3.34 -36.10
N GLY A 338 8.32 3.77 -35.24
CA GLY A 338 6.90 3.89 -35.60
C GLY A 338 6.55 5.07 -36.52
N ARG A 339 7.50 5.99 -36.80
CA ARG A 339 7.34 7.09 -37.77
C ARG A 339 7.87 6.74 -39.17
N GLY A 340 8.40 5.53 -39.37
CA GLY A 340 9.00 5.07 -40.63
C GLY A 340 8.11 4.16 -41.48
N ASN A 341 6.86 3.90 -41.08
CA ASN A 341 5.82 3.20 -41.87
C ASN A 341 4.67 4.16 -42.17
#